data_AF-A0A814K4M7-F1
#
_entry.id   AF-A0A814K4M7-F1
#
_cell.length_a   1.000
_cell.length_b   1.000
_cell.length_c   1.000
_cell.angle_alpha   90.00
_cell.angle_beta   90.00
_cell.angle_gamma   90.00
#
_symmetry.space_group_name_H-M   'P 1'
#
loop_
_entity.id
_entity.type
_entity.pdbx_description
1 polymer ?
#
loop_
_entity_poly.entity_id
_entity_poly.type
_entity_poly.pdbx_seq_one_letter_code
_entity_poly.pdbx_strand_id
1 'polypeptide(L)'
;MINFTSSSSTILALLVIYILSVKSIVAQINWNGNNWAMSCDFQGNELSNVQIPGEQCGGRCSQTSGCTHFTWNQYKGGTCWMKTGSVTTANAFKTDDPSMVCGVMNIVVQQGGQPGTTTRYWDCCKPSCAWPDKVSGASGPVRSCSRDGYDILGNSHATSGCDGGEAFVCNNQQPRFVSEQLAYGFAAANIPGLNDNVCCACYKLDFTSGSAQGKSMIVQVTNTGPDLKAHQFDLQIPGSGVGIRNACSNQWNTGTDGWGQRYGGVSSAQQCDALPEPLRNGCLFRFNWFRGADNPNMVYSKVQCPKELIDASGCKRNGD
;
A
#
# COMPACT_ATOMS: atom_id res chain seq x y z
N MET A 1 30.67 62.37 -41.27
CA MET A 1 29.66 61.39 -41.70
C MET A 1 29.60 60.31 -40.63
N ILE A 2 28.59 60.35 -39.76
CA ILE A 2 28.46 59.43 -38.62
C ILE A 2 27.40 58.39 -39.02
N ASN A 3 27.82 57.13 -39.04
CA ASN A 3 27.02 55.95 -39.35
C ASN A 3 26.01 55.66 -38.23
N PHE A 4 24.77 55.34 -38.61
CA PHE A 4 23.80 54.65 -37.75
C PHE A 4 23.84 53.15 -38.07
N THR A 5 24.11 52.31 -37.07
CA THR A 5 23.82 50.87 -37.10
C THR A 5 22.56 50.62 -36.28
N SER A 6 21.55 49.98 -36.90
CA SER A 6 20.28 49.61 -36.28
C SER A 6 20.36 48.23 -35.65
N SER A 7 20.04 48.08 -34.35
CA SER A 7 19.83 46.78 -33.71
C SER A 7 18.33 46.44 -33.61
N SER A 8 17.88 45.51 -34.46
CA SER A 8 16.57 44.85 -34.36
C SER A 8 16.70 43.64 -33.43
N SER A 9 16.32 43.74 -32.15
CA SER A 9 16.25 42.54 -31.26
C SER A 9 15.44 42.71 -29.97
N THR A 10 14.47 43.61 -29.88
CA THR A 10 13.69 43.81 -28.63
C THR A 10 12.18 43.59 -28.74
N ILE A 11 11.61 43.39 -29.93
CA ILE A 11 10.15 43.31 -30.08
C ILE A 11 9.62 41.86 -30.03
N LEU A 12 10.42 40.84 -30.36
CA LEU A 12 9.95 39.44 -30.32
C LEU A 12 9.91 38.82 -28.91
N ALA A 13 10.67 39.35 -27.94
CA ALA A 13 10.73 38.79 -26.59
C ALA A 13 9.50 39.15 -25.73
N LEU A 14 8.80 40.23 -26.04
CA LEU A 14 7.63 40.69 -25.26
C LEU A 14 6.34 39.96 -25.63
N LEU A 15 6.24 39.38 -26.84
CA LEU A 15 5.07 38.60 -27.27
C LEU A 15 5.10 37.15 -26.75
N VAL A 16 6.28 36.55 -26.55
CA VAL A 16 6.41 35.17 -26.04
C VAL A 16 6.19 35.10 -24.51
N ILE A 17 6.51 36.16 -23.77
CA ILE A 17 6.26 36.23 -22.31
C ILE A 17 4.77 36.39 -21.99
N TYR A 18 3.96 36.92 -22.92
CA TYR A 18 2.51 37.05 -22.71
C TYR A 18 1.74 35.73 -22.90
N ILE A 19 2.33 34.73 -23.59
CA ILE A 19 1.65 33.45 -23.86
C ILE A 19 1.84 32.42 -22.71
N LEU A 20 2.65 32.71 -21.69
CA LEU A 20 2.94 31.78 -20.58
C LEU A 20 2.31 32.12 -19.22
N SER A 21 1.33 33.02 -19.14
CA SER A 21 0.66 33.31 -17.85
C SER A 21 -0.86 33.48 -17.92
N VAL A 22 -1.52 32.86 -18.90
CA VAL A 22 -2.90 32.41 -18.63
C VAL A 22 -2.81 31.14 -17.78
N LYS A 23 -2.31 31.28 -16.54
CA LYS A 23 -2.73 30.37 -15.48
C LYS A 23 -4.23 30.56 -15.43
N SER A 24 -4.98 29.62 -16.00
CA SER A 24 -6.43 29.55 -15.80
C SER A 24 -6.66 29.81 -14.32
N ILE A 25 -7.38 30.88 -14.02
CA ILE A 25 -7.90 31.13 -12.67
C ILE A 25 -9.00 30.08 -12.52
N VAL A 26 -8.61 28.81 -12.34
CA VAL A 26 -9.53 27.80 -11.86
C VAL A 26 -9.86 28.28 -10.46
N ALA A 27 -11.10 28.74 -10.29
CA ALA A 27 -11.56 29.26 -9.02
C ALA A 27 -11.29 28.19 -7.95
N GLN A 28 -10.35 28.50 -7.06
CA GLN A 28 -9.85 27.54 -6.08
C GLN A 28 -10.97 27.18 -5.11
N ILE A 29 -11.23 25.88 -4.94
CA ILE A 29 -12.17 25.38 -3.93
C ILE A 29 -11.48 25.53 -2.57
N ASN A 30 -12.16 26.20 -1.63
CA ASN A 30 -11.66 26.41 -0.28
C ASN A 30 -12.02 25.19 0.59
N TRP A 31 -11.13 24.21 0.60
CA TRP A 31 -11.30 23.00 1.39
C TRP A 31 -11.19 23.27 2.88
N ASN A 32 -12.13 22.74 3.65
CA ASN A 32 -12.06 22.67 5.09
C ASN A 32 -11.24 21.42 5.48
N GLY A 33 -9.95 21.63 5.72
CA GLY A 33 -8.97 20.54 5.73
C GLY A 33 -8.76 19.97 4.32
N ASN A 34 -8.67 18.63 4.20
CA ASN A 34 -8.52 17.94 2.91
C ASN A 34 -9.75 17.07 2.56
N ASN A 35 -10.91 17.33 3.18
CA ASN A 35 -11.99 16.33 3.25
C ASN A 35 -13.31 16.83 2.65
N TRP A 36 -13.69 18.10 2.85
CA TRP A 36 -14.94 18.66 2.32
C TRP A 36 -14.83 20.17 2.09
N ALA A 37 -15.70 20.72 1.25
CA ALA A 37 -15.78 22.15 0.96
C ALA A 37 -17.23 22.58 0.65
N MET A 38 -17.48 23.88 0.76
CA MET A 38 -18.69 24.50 0.23
C MET A 38 -18.49 24.85 -1.25
N SER A 39 -19.59 25.07 -1.98
CA SER A 39 -19.59 25.50 -3.38
C SER A 39 -18.81 24.57 -4.30
N CYS A 40 -18.98 23.27 -4.12
CA CYS A 40 -18.31 22.26 -4.94
C CYS A 40 -19.19 21.06 -5.23
N ASP A 41 -18.80 20.30 -6.26
CA ASP A 41 -19.45 19.08 -6.70
C ASP A 41 -18.45 18.13 -7.40
N PHE A 42 -18.86 16.88 -7.59
CA PHE A 42 -18.20 15.84 -8.35
C PHE A 42 -19.13 15.34 -9.46
N GLN A 43 -18.57 15.11 -10.65
CA GLN A 43 -19.35 14.64 -11.78
C GLN A 43 -19.59 13.12 -11.71
N GLY A 44 -20.86 12.70 -11.75
CA GLY A 44 -21.27 11.30 -11.88
C GLY A 44 -21.09 10.45 -10.61
N ASN A 45 -20.85 9.14 -10.79
CA ASN A 45 -20.54 8.19 -9.72
C ASN A 45 -21.61 7.96 -8.64
N GLU A 46 -22.88 8.24 -8.94
CA GLU A 46 -23.97 8.11 -7.96
C GLU A 46 -24.13 6.67 -7.46
N LEU A 47 -24.01 6.49 -6.14
CA LEU A 47 -24.20 5.22 -5.44
C LEU A 47 -25.61 5.14 -4.84
N SER A 48 -26.02 6.17 -4.10
CA SER A 48 -27.36 6.30 -3.51
C SER A 48 -27.62 7.75 -3.11
N ASN A 49 -28.85 8.07 -2.70
CA ASN A 49 -29.19 9.40 -2.20
C ASN A 49 -30.17 9.35 -1.03
N VAL A 50 -30.18 10.39 -0.22
CA VAL A 50 -31.12 10.57 0.91
C VAL A 50 -31.34 12.05 1.20
N GLN A 51 -32.57 12.43 1.59
CA GLN A 51 -32.88 13.78 2.03
C GLN A 51 -32.45 13.99 3.48
N ILE A 52 -31.36 14.73 3.67
CA ILE A 52 -30.78 15.11 4.97
C ILE A 52 -30.11 16.48 4.84
N PRO A 53 -29.85 17.20 5.94
CA PRO A 53 -29.06 18.42 5.92
C PRO A 53 -27.62 18.21 5.40
N GLY A 54 -27.04 19.24 4.77
CA GLY A 54 -25.73 19.14 4.10
C GLY A 54 -24.59 18.77 5.04
N GLU A 55 -24.61 19.29 6.26
CA GLU A 55 -23.64 18.99 7.31
C GLU A 55 -23.64 17.50 7.73
N GLN A 56 -24.74 16.78 7.48
CA GLN A 56 -24.85 15.35 7.79
C GLN A 56 -24.40 14.45 6.62
N CYS A 57 -24.20 15.02 5.43
CA CYS A 57 -23.95 14.24 4.22
C CYS A 57 -22.62 13.45 4.28
N GLY A 58 -21.57 14.04 4.85
CA GLY A 58 -20.30 13.34 5.06
C GLY A 58 -20.40 12.15 6.02
N GLY A 59 -21.13 12.30 7.13
CA GLY A 59 -21.39 11.21 8.07
C GLY A 59 -22.27 10.12 7.47
N ARG A 60 -23.25 10.49 6.65
CA ARG A 60 -24.07 9.52 5.92
C ARG A 60 -23.26 8.73 4.89
N CYS A 61 -22.37 9.41 4.15
CA CYS A 61 -21.47 8.74 3.22
C CYS A 61 -20.50 7.80 3.95
N SER A 62 -19.94 8.18 5.11
CA SER A 62 -19.06 7.29 5.88
C SER A 62 -19.74 5.98 6.34
N GLN A 63 -21.05 6.01 6.56
CA GLN A 63 -21.85 4.85 6.97
C GLN A 63 -22.40 4.06 5.78
N THR A 64 -22.22 4.54 4.56
CA THR A 64 -22.75 3.92 3.35
C THR A 64 -21.67 3.07 2.70
N SER A 65 -21.87 1.75 2.70
CA SER A 65 -20.93 0.80 2.10
C SER A 65 -20.62 1.17 0.65
N GLY A 66 -19.34 1.34 0.34
CA GLY A 66 -18.86 1.71 -1.00
C GLY A 66 -18.87 3.21 -1.31
N CYS A 67 -19.30 4.08 -0.38
CA CYS A 67 -19.26 5.53 -0.58
C CYS A 67 -17.84 6.06 -0.40
N THR A 68 -17.31 6.72 -1.43
CA THR A 68 -15.95 7.26 -1.46
C THR A 68 -15.94 8.78 -1.46
N HIS A 69 -17.05 9.41 -1.82
CA HIS A 69 -17.24 10.85 -1.83
C HIS A 69 -18.73 11.18 -1.86
N PHE A 70 -19.07 12.44 -1.67
CA PHE A 70 -20.45 12.89 -1.65
C PHE A 70 -20.60 14.30 -2.22
N THR A 71 -21.82 14.59 -2.65
CA THR A 71 -22.30 15.95 -2.93
C THR A 71 -23.63 16.14 -2.22
N TRP A 72 -23.87 17.32 -1.69
CA TRP A 72 -25.16 17.76 -1.22
C TRP A 72 -25.64 18.97 -2.03
N ASN A 73 -26.92 18.99 -2.38
CA ASN A 73 -27.56 20.13 -3.05
C ASN A 73 -29.02 20.33 -2.60
N GLN A 74 -29.63 21.43 -3.05
CA GLN A 74 -31.00 21.82 -2.69
C GLN A 74 -32.11 20.95 -3.34
N TYR A 75 -31.76 19.91 -4.07
CA TYR A 75 -32.75 19.06 -4.72
C TYR A 75 -33.75 18.53 -3.67
N LYS A 76 -35.04 18.74 -3.93
CA LYS A 76 -36.16 18.39 -3.02
C LYS A 76 -35.97 18.87 -1.57
N GLY A 77 -35.45 20.08 -1.38
CA GLY A 77 -35.26 20.66 -0.04
C GLY A 77 -34.03 20.15 0.69
N GLY A 78 -33.07 19.55 -0.02
CA GLY A 78 -31.80 19.08 0.52
C GLY A 78 -31.60 17.59 0.31
N THR A 79 -30.77 17.23 -0.66
CA THR A 79 -30.45 15.83 -0.97
C THR A 79 -28.93 15.61 -0.90
N CYS A 80 -28.54 14.63 -0.09
CA CYS A 80 -27.19 14.08 -0.06
C CYS A 80 -27.07 12.96 -1.09
N TRP A 81 -26.12 13.10 -1.99
CA TRP A 81 -25.77 12.17 -3.04
C TRP A 81 -24.46 11.48 -2.67
N MET A 82 -24.58 10.23 -2.25
CA MET A 82 -23.45 9.36 -1.94
C MET A 82 -22.91 8.80 -3.25
N LYS A 83 -21.58 8.86 -3.42
CA LYS A 83 -20.91 8.49 -4.67
C LYS A 83 -19.80 7.48 -4.44
N THR A 84 -19.43 6.72 -5.47
CA THR A 84 -18.42 5.65 -5.41
C THR A 84 -17.27 5.84 -6.42
N GLY A 85 -16.23 5.01 -6.36
CA GLY A 85 -15.06 5.10 -7.26
C GLY A 85 -13.91 5.94 -6.71
N SER A 86 -12.81 5.98 -7.44
CA SER A 86 -11.55 6.58 -6.98
C SER A 86 -11.47 8.06 -7.38
N VAL A 87 -11.80 8.95 -6.45
CA VAL A 87 -11.68 10.41 -6.63
C VAL A 87 -10.83 11.03 -5.53
N THR A 88 -10.27 12.20 -5.82
CA THR A 88 -9.55 13.07 -4.90
C THR A 88 -10.15 14.47 -4.95
N THR A 89 -9.74 15.36 -4.04
CA THR A 89 -10.15 16.77 -4.06
C THR A 89 -9.85 17.49 -5.38
N ALA A 90 -8.88 17.00 -6.16
CA ALA A 90 -8.56 17.53 -7.49
C ALA A 90 -9.61 17.22 -8.56
N ASN A 91 -10.50 16.25 -8.31
CA ASN A 91 -11.60 15.90 -9.23
C ASN A 91 -12.86 16.73 -8.99
N ALA A 92 -12.91 17.54 -7.92
CA ALA A 92 -14.05 18.40 -7.66
C ALA A 92 -14.00 19.64 -8.56
N PHE A 93 -15.17 20.14 -8.95
CA PHE A 93 -15.32 21.42 -9.61
C PHE A 93 -16.11 22.39 -8.72
N LYS A 94 -15.83 23.69 -8.88
CA LYS A 94 -16.53 24.74 -8.14
C LYS A 94 -17.92 24.96 -8.73
N THR A 95 -18.91 25.16 -7.86
CA THR A 95 -20.27 25.53 -8.23
C THR A 95 -20.56 26.98 -7.87
N ASP A 96 -21.50 27.61 -8.58
CA ASP A 96 -21.99 28.95 -8.25
C ASP A 96 -23.00 28.96 -7.09
N ASP A 97 -23.52 27.78 -6.71
CA ASP A 97 -24.41 27.62 -5.56
C ASP A 97 -23.59 27.59 -4.25
N PRO A 98 -23.71 28.60 -3.38
CA PRO A 98 -22.98 28.67 -2.12
C PRO A 98 -23.47 27.66 -1.08
N SER A 99 -24.66 27.07 -1.27
CA SER A 99 -25.24 26.10 -0.35
C SER A 99 -24.82 24.66 -0.63
N MET A 100 -24.29 24.38 -1.82
CA MET A 100 -23.78 23.04 -2.15
C MET A 100 -22.56 22.69 -1.28
N VAL A 101 -22.48 21.42 -0.91
CA VAL A 101 -21.37 20.88 -0.11
C VAL A 101 -20.87 19.63 -0.81
N CYS A 102 -19.57 19.49 -1.01
CA CYS A 102 -19.01 18.23 -1.48
C CYS A 102 -17.87 17.80 -0.58
N GLY A 103 -17.58 16.51 -0.58
CA GLY A 103 -16.43 15.99 0.15
C GLY A 103 -15.98 14.65 -0.37
N VAL A 104 -14.69 14.40 -0.19
CA VAL A 104 -14.12 13.07 -0.36
C VAL A 104 -14.15 12.39 0.99
N MET A 105 -14.63 11.15 1.00
CA MET A 105 -14.27 10.27 2.09
C MET A 105 -12.78 10.03 1.91
N ASN A 106 -11.98 10.55 2.83
CA ASN A 106 -10.70 9.89 3.06
C ASN A 106 -11.06 8.46 3.44
N ILE A 107 -11.02 7.53 2.48
CA ILE A 107 -11.19 6.07 2.64
C ILE A 107 -10.20 5.51 3.70
N VAL A 108 -9.38 6.38 4.24
CA VAL A 108 -8.12 6.13 4.86
C VAL A 108 -8.16 6.38 6.38
N VAL A 109 -9.11 7.17 6.91
CA VAL A 109 -9.12 7.54 8.35
C VAL A 109 -10.45 7.27 9.06
N GLN A 110 -11.56 7.10 8.34
CA GLN A 110 -12.88 6.98 8.97
C GLN A 110 -13.22 5.58 9.53
N GLN A 111 -12.33 4.58 9.35
CA GLN A 111 -12.36 3.31 10.08
C GLN A 111 -11.07 3.03 10.88
N GLY A 112 -10.43 4.06 11.42
CA GLY A 112 -9.25 3.87 12.28
C GLY A 112 -7.99 3.40 11.54
N GLY A 113 -7.94 3.59 10.22
CA GLY A 113 -6.73 3.34 9.43
C GLY A 113 -5.57 4.25 9.87
N GLN A 114 -4.36 3.70 9.90
CA GLN A 114 -3.15 4.37 10.34
C GLN A 114 -2.18 4.58 9.16
N PRO A 115 -1.60 5.77 8.98
CA PRO A 115 -0.54 5.98 8.00
C PRO A 115 0.66 5.08 8.27
N GLY A 116 1.25 4.58 7.19
CA GLY A 116 2.45 3.76 7.27
C GLY A 116 3.30 3.84 6.02
N THR A 117 4.48 3.26 6.14
CA THR A 117 5.45 3.16 5.05
C THR A 117 5.69 1.70 4.72
N THR A 118 6.17 1.44 3.50
CA THR A 118 6.56 0.09 3.12
C THR A 118 8.02 0.02 2.69
N THR A 119 8.61 -1.15 2.92
CA THR A 119 9.80 -1.61 2.22
C THR A 119 9.50 -2.98 1.60
N ARG A 120 10.51 -3.65 1.05
CA ARG A 120 10.38 -4.98 0.46
C ARG A 120 11.64 -5.79 0.75
N TYR A 121 11.49 -7.08 1.04
CA TYR A 121 12.60 -7.98 1.31
C TYR A 121 12.28 -9.43 0.98
N TRP A 122 13.34 -10.24 0.87
CA TRP A 122 13.29 -11.69 0.96
C TRP A 122 14.68 -12.19 1.34
N ASP A 123 14.88 -12.49 2.62
CA ASP A 123 16.17 -12.89 3.20
C ASP A 123 16.30 -14.39 3.43
N CYS A 124 15.24 -15.15 3.13
CA CYS A 124 15.09 -16.59 3.34
C CYS A 124 15.10 -17.04 4.81
N CYS A 125 15.21 -16.14 5.79
CA CYS A 125 15.28 -16.50 7.20
C CYS A 125 14.00 -17.20 7.67
N LYS A 126 14.10 -17.99 8.74
CA LYS A 126 12.92 -18.33 9.55
C LYS A 126 12.29 -17.03 10.07
N PRO A 127 11.00 -16.78 9.82
CA PRO A 127 10.36 -15.53 10.24
C PRO A 127 10.11 -15.53 11.76
N SER A 128 10.13 -14.37 12.42
CA SER A 128 10.10 -14.30 13.89
C SER A 128 8.83 -14.87 14.52
N CYS A 129 7.67 -14.77 13.85
CA CYS A 129 6.43 -15.36 14.33
C CYS A 129 6.38 -16.89 14.16
N ALA A 130 7.44 -17.52 13.64
CA ALA A 130 7.61 -18.97 13.66
C ALA A 130 8.16 -19.50 15.00
N TRP A 131 8.50 -18.62 15.94
CA TRP A 131 8.89 -19.00 17.30
C TRP A 131 7.66 -19.10 18.21
N PRO A 132 7.48 -20.20 18.97
CA PRO A 132 6.29 -20.42 19.79
C PRO A 132 6.01 -19.32 20.84
N ASP A 133 7.05 -18.72 21.41
CA ASP A 133 6.95 -17.65 22.40
C ASP A 133 6.41 -16.34 21.83
N LYS A 134 6.41 -16.17 20.50
CA LYS A 134 5.96 -14.97 19.79
C LYS A 134 4.50 -14.99 19.37
N VAL A 135 3.78 -16.10 19.57
CA VAL A 135 2.44 -16.31 19.02
C VAL A 135 1.40 -16.66 20.08
N SER A 136 1.58 -16.14 21.30
CA SER A 136 0.56 -16.26 22.34
C SER A 136 -0.80 -15.73 21.85
N GLY A 137 -1.83 -16.57 21.95
CA GLY A 137 -3.18 -16.27 21.47
C GLY A 137 -3.43 -16.55 19.98
N ALA A 138 -2.52 -17.27 19.31
CA ALA A 138 -2.74 -17.84 17.98
C ALA A 138 -2.84 -19.37 18.00
N SER A 139 -3.30 -19.95 16.90
CA SER A 139 -3.46 -21.41 16.70
C SER A 139 -2.14 -22.19 16.74
N GLY A 140 -1.01 -21.50 16.58
CA GLY A 140 0.34 -22.06 16.51
C GLY A 140 1.29 -21.07 15.86
N PRO A 141 2.60 -21.35 15.82
CA PRO A 141 3.57 -20.50 15.14
C PRO A 141 3.37 -20.51 13.62
N VAL A 142 3.86 -19.46 12.96
CA VAL A 142 4.04 -19.47 11.51
C VAL A 142 4.92 -20.64 11.12
N ARG A 143 4.54 -21.39 10.08
CA ARG A 143 5.32 -22.50 9.57
C ARG A 143 6.64 -22.02 8.99
N SER A 144 7.69 -22.73 9.33
CA SER A 144 8.99 -22.68 8.65
C SER A 144 9.19 -23.96 7.85
N CYS A 145 9.95 -23.88 6.77
CA CYS A 145 10.23 -25.01 5.91
C CYS A 145 11.70 -25.40 5.96
N SER A 146 11.98 -26.61 5.51
CA SER A 146 13.32 -27.09 5.25
C SER A 146 13.99 -26.28 4.12
N ARG A 147 15.24 -26.61 3.80
CA ARG A 147 16.00 -25.92 2.74
C ARG A 147 15.27 -25.89 1.39
N ASP A 148 14.48 -26.90 1.07
CA ASP A 148 13.69 -26.95 -0.18
C ASP A 148 12.57 -25.89 -0.26
N GLY A 149 12.19 -25.30 0.88
CA GLY A 149 11.09 -24.35 1.01
C GLY A 149 9.70 -24.96 0.91
N TYR A 150 9.56 -26.30 0.90
CA TYR A 150 8.28 -27.01 0.81
C TYR A 150 7.99 -27.85 2.05
N ASP A 151 8.96 -28.64 2.50
CA ASP A 151 8.80 -29.53 3.63
C ASP A 151 8.67 -28.73 4.92
N ILE A 152 7.46 -28.73 5.50
CA ILE A 152 7.17 -28.03 6.75
C ILE A 152 7.95 -28.70 7.88
N LEU A 153 8.74 -27.92 8.61
CA LEU A 153 9.43 -28.43 9.79
C LEU A 153 8.45 -28.61 10.94
N GLY A 154 8.37 -29.83 11.46
CA GLY A 154 7.55 -30.13 12.65
C GLY A 154 8.12 -29.54 13.95
N ASN A 155 9.42 -29.25 13.99
CA ASN A 155 10.08 -28.63 15.14
C ASN A 155 10.08 -27.10 15.02
N SER A 156 9.12 -26.43 15.66
CA SER A 156 9.06 -24.96 15.72
C SER A 156 10.23 -24.30 16.47
N HIS A 157 11.05 -25.06 17.18
CA HIS A 157 12.28 -24.57 17.83
C HIS A 157 13.53 -24.74 16.96
N ALA A 158 13.41 -25.26 15.73
CA ALA A 158 14.53 -25.38 14.81
C ALA A 158 15.21 -24.02 14.58
N THR A 159 16.54 -24.01 14.61
CA THR A 159 17.37 -22.81 14.40
C THR A 159 17.15 -22.25 13.00
N SER A 160 17.10 -20.92 12.88
CA SER A 160 16.96 -20.23 11.60
C SER A 160 18.18 -20.50 10.70
N GLY A 161 17.97 -20.65 9.39
CA GLY A 161 19.05 -20.69 8.41
C GLY A 161 19.93 -19.43 8.40
N CYS A 162 19.42 -18.32 8.93
CA CYS A 162 20.19 -17.08 9.13
C CYS A 162 21.16 -17.15 10.31
N ASP A 163 20.99 -18.14 11.18
CA ASP A 163 21.84 -18.43 12.33
C ASP A 163 22.52 -19.81 12.17
N GLY A 164 22.62 -20.31 10.93
CA GLY A 164 23.27 -21.59 10.59
C GLY A 164 22.42 -22.84 10.81
N GLY A 165 21.11 -22.68 11.03
CA GLY A 165 20.17 -23.78 11.21
C GLY A 165 19.49 -24.28 9.93
N GLU A 166 18.44 -25.08 10.10
CA GLU A 166 17.72 -25.76 9.01
C GLU A 166 16.37 -25.12 8.64
N ALA A 167 15.92 -24.12 9.39
CA ALA A 167 14.61 -23.50 9.20
C ALA A 167 14.66 -22.24 8.32
N PHE A 168 13.86 -22.23 7.26
CA PHE A 168 13.74 -21.14 6.29
C PHE A 168 12.28 -20.70 6.15
N VAL A 169 12.06 -19.56 5.50
CA VAL A 169 10.70 -19.17 5.06
C VAL A 169 10.18 -20.17 4.00
N CYS A 170 8.89 -20.49 4.05
CA CYS A 170 8.27 -21.39 3.08
C CYS A 170 7.98 -20.72 1.74
N ASN A 171 8.11 -21.45 0.63
CA ASN A 171 7.84 -20.96 -0.72
C ASN A 171 6.39 -20.50 -0.88
N ASN A 172 5.43 -21.09 -0.17
CA ASN A 172 4.03 -20.67 -0.26
C ASN A 172 3.71 -19.37 0.50
N GLN A 173 4.67 -18.78 1.22
CA GLN A 173 4.55 -17.48 1.93
C GLN A 173 5.01 -16.29 1.06
N GLN A 174 4.70 -16.36 -0.23
CA GLN A 174 4.93 -15.34 -1.25
C GLN A 174 3.69 -14.46 -1.47
N PRO A 175 3.82 -13.28 -2.10
CA PRO A 175 2.68 -12.47 -2.49
C PRO A 175 1.88 -13.15 -3.60
N ARG A 176 0.57 -12.92 -3.63
CA ARG A 176 -0.37 -13.56 -4.56
C ARG A 176 -1.30 -12.54 -5.18
N PHE A 177 -1.48 -12.64 -6.49
CA PHE A 177 -2.48 -11.91 -7.24
C PHE A 177 -3.89 -12.42 -6.86
N VAL A 178 -4.83 -11.50 -6.61
CA VAL A 178 -6.26 -11.83 -6.42
C VAL A 178 -7.09 -11.17 -7.52
N SER A 179 -6.88 -9.88 -7.76
CA SER A 179 -7.47 -9.10 -8.84
C SER A 179 -6.56 -7.92 -9.21
N GLU A 180 -6.93 -7.10 -10.18
CA GLU A 180 -6.14 -5.90 -10.51
C GLU A 180 -6.05 -4.90 -9.34
N GLN A 181 -7.04 -4.87 -8.45
CA GLN A 181 -7.12 -3.95 -7.31
C GLN A 181 -6.68 -4.60 -5.99
N LEU A 182 -6.63 -5.94 -5.90
CA LEU A 182 -6.33 -6.65 -4.65
C LEU A 182 -5.23 -7.69 -4.82
N ALA A 183 -4.31 -7.73 -3.85
CA ALA A 183 -3.36 -8.81 -3.67
C ALA A 183 -3.32 -9.28 -2.21
N TYR A 184 -2.83 -10.50 -2.01
CA TYR A 184 -2.52 -11.03 -0.69
C TYR A 184 -1.02 -11.22 -0.53
N GLY A 185 -0.53 -11.27 0.71
CA GLY A 185 0.84 -11.69 0.99
C GLY A 185 1.19 -11.64 2.46
N PHE A 186 2.46 -11.40 2.71
CA PHE A 186 3.05 -11.46 4.04
C PHE A 186 4.01 -10.30 4.23
N ALA A 187 4.23 -9.91 5.48
CA ALA A 187 5.13 -8.82 5.80
C ALA A 187 5.82 -9.02 7.15
N ALA A 188 6.99 -8.40 7.29
CA ALA A 188 7.46 -7.99 8.60
C ALA A 188 6.78 -6.67 8.98
N ALA A 189 6.46 -6.44 10.25
CA ALA A 189 5.87 -5.17 10.66
C ALA A 189 6.35 -4.70 12.03
N ASN A 190 6.39 -3.38 12.20
CA ASN A 190 6.50 -2.74 13.51
C ASN A 190 5.32 -1.79 13.72
N ILE A 191 4.40 -2.19 14.60
CA ILE A 191 3.23 -1.39 14.98
C ILE A 191 3.37 -1.03 16.47
N PRO A 192 3.62 0.26 16.79
CA PRO A 192 3.75 0.72 18.17
C PRO A 192 2.56 0.30 19.04
N GLY A 193 2.86 -0.16 20.25
CA GLY A 193 1.86 -0.56 21.23
C GLY A 193 1.30 -1.98 21.07
N LEU A 194 1.67 -2.72 20.00
CA LEU A 194 1.20 -4.09 19.80
C LEU A 194 2.22 -5.19 20.16
N ASN A 195 3.52 -4.89 20.27
CA ASN A 195 4.58 -5.87 20.59
C ASN A 195 4.40 -7.18 19.79
N ASP A 196 4.58 -8.36 20.41
CA ASP A 196 4.40 -9.67 19.77
C ASP A 196 2.92 -9.99 19.42
N ASN A 197 1.94 -9.20 19.89
CA ASN A 197 0.53 -9.38 19.49
C ASN A 197 0.27 -9.01 18.02
N VAL A 198 1.25 -8.43 17.33
CA VAL A 198 1.20 -8.23 15.88
C VAL A 198 1.33 -9.54 15.10
N CYS A 199 2.00 -10.55 15.68
CA CYS A 199 2.25 -11.82 14.99
C CYS A 199 0.94 -12.50 14.57
N CYS A 200 0.91 -12.90 13.31
CA CYS A 200 -0.18 -13.57 12.61
C CYS A 200 -1.44 -12.74 12.38
N ALA A 201 -1.50 -11.49 12.82
CA ALA A 201 -2.60 -10.59 12.50
C ALA A 201 -2.52 -10.15 11.04
N CYS A 202 -3.69 -9.90 10.43
CA CYS A 202 -3.77 -9.38 9.08
C CYS A 202 -4.14 -7.89 9.04
N TYR A 203 -3.57 -7.21 8.06
CA TYR A 203 -3.81 -5.80 7.81
C TYR A 203 -4.06 -5.59 6.32
N LYS A 204 -5.08 -4.79 6.00
CA LYS A 204 -5.29 -4.27 4.65
C LYS A 204 -4.46 -3.00 4.51
N LEU A 205 -3.57 -2.99 3.53
CA LEU A 205 -2.73 -1.85 3.15
C LEU A 205 -3.35 -1.20 1.91
N ASP A 206 -3.78 0.05 2.03
CA ASP A 206 -4.24 0.86 0.91
C ASP A 206 -3.11 1.77 0.48
N PHE A 207 -2.51 1.49 -0.69
CA PHE A 207 -1.35 2.24 -1.17
C PHE A 207 -1.76 3.65 -1.58
N THR A 208 -1.06 4.64 -1.04
CA THR A 208 -1.34 6.07 -1.23
C THR A 208 -0.30 6.80 -2.07
N SER A 209 0.80 6.14 -2.44
CA SER A 209 1.79 6.69 -3.37
C SER A 209 2.44 5.60 -4.24
N GLY A 210 3.28 6.01 -5.19
CA GLY A 210 3.99 5.11 -6.11
C GLY A 210 3.10 4.48 -7.17
N SER A 211 3.67 3.60 -7.99
CA SER A 211 2.94 2.94 -9.10
C SER A 211 1.87 1.93 -8.63
N ALA A 212 1.85 1.60 -7.34
CA ALA A 212 0.82 0.78 -6.70
C ALA A 212 -0.34 1.61 -6.11
N GLN A 213 -0.29 2.95 -6.18
CA GLN A 213 -1.32 3.83 -5.61
C GLN A 213 -2.73 3.45 -6.07
N GLY A 214 -3.68 3.41 -5.12
CA GLY A 214 -5.08 3.05 -5.36
C GLY A 214 -5.35 1.54 -5.38
N LYS A 215 -4.32 0.69 -5.31
CA LYS A 215 -4.47 -0.75 -5.05
C LYS A 215 -4.45 -1.04 -3.56
N SER A 216 -4.98 -2.20 -3.19
CA SER A 216 -4.95 -2.72 -1.82
C SER A 216 -4.19 -4.05 -1.75
N MET A 217 -3.47 -4.26 -0.66
CA MET A 217 -2.85 -5.56 -0.35
C MET A 217 -3.23 -5.99 1.07
N ILE A 218 -3.78 -7.20 1.25
CA ILE A 218 -3.96 -7.77 2.58
C ILE A 218 -2.74 -8.61 2.93
N VAL A 219 -2.07 -8.25 4.02
CA VAL A 219 -0.86 -8.95 4.48
C VAL A 219 -1.08 -9.59 5.83
N GLN A 220 -0.55 -10.80 6.01
CA GLN A 220 -0.37 -11.37 7.34
C GLN A 220 1.03 -11.03 7.85
N VAL A 221 1.12 -10.55 9.09
CA VAL A 221 2.42 -10.27 9.72
C VAL A 221 3.04 -11.57 10.20
N THR A 222 4.15 -11.97 9.59
CA THR A 222 4.89 -13.21 9.93
C THR A 222 6.22 -12.92 10.61
N ASN A 223 6.69 -11.68 10.54
CA ASN A 223 7.99 -11.30 11.07
C ASN A 223 7.91 -9.94 11.77
N THR A 224 8.87 -9.70 12.65
CA THR A 224 9.09 -8.44 13.36
C THR A 224 10.59 -8.17 13.36
N GLY A 225 10.98 -6.90 13.23
CA GLY A 225 12.38 -6.51 13.12
C GLY A 225 12.65 -5.23 13.92
N PRO A 226 13.77 -5.13 14.65
CA PRO A 226 14.13 -3.94 15.41
C PRO A 226 14.54 -2.76 14.51
N ASP A 227 14.88 -3.03 13.25
CA ASP A 227 15.26 -2.07 12.22
C ASP A 227 14.06 -1.43 11.51
N LEU A 228 12.86 -1.98 11.71
CA LEU A 228 11.63 -1.40 11.18
C LEU A 228 11.23 -0.15 11.97
N LYS A 229 10.96 0.93 11.25
CA LYS A 229 10.41 2.16 11.83
C LYS A 229 8.99 1.94 12.32
N ALA A 230 8.51 2.83 13.18
CA ALA A 230 7.12 2.85 13.61
C ALA A 230 6.18 2.89 12.38
N HIS A 231 5.20 2.00 12.36
CA HIS A 231 4.21 1.86 11.28
C HIS A 231 4.82 1.47 9.92
N GLN A 232 5.95 0.76 9.93
CA GLN A 232 6.57 0.20 8.72
C GLN A 232 6.13 -1.25 8.50
N PHE A 233 5.80 -1.57 7.25
CA PHE A 233 5.56 -2.93 6.78
C PHE A 233 6.61 -3.29 5.71
N ASP A 234 7.45 -4.28 5.98
CA ASP A 234 8.42 -4.79 5.02
C ASP A 234 7.81 -5.97 4.27
N LEU A 235 7.44 -5.76 3.00
CA LEU A 235 6.68 -6.74 2.22
C LEU A 235 7.58 -7.91 1.83
N GLN A 236 7.18 -9.14 2.15
CA GLN A 236 7.90 -10.35 1.74
C GLN A 236 7.69 -10.58 0.25
N ILE A 237 8.65 -10.19 -0.58
CA ILE A 237 8.60 -10.28 -2.05
C ILE A 237 9.95 -10.84 -2.54
N PRO A 238 9.99 -12.07 -3.09
CA PRO A 238 11.22 -12.67 -3.58
C PRO A 238 12.01 -11.77 -4.52
N GLY A 239 13.33 -11.78 -4.37
CA GLY A 239 14.22 -10.97 -5.19
C GLY A 239 14.21 -9.48 -4.83
N SER A 240 13.60 -9.06 -3.71
CA SER A 240 13.54 -7.64 -3.31
C SER A 240 14.70 -7.18 -2.41
N GLY A 241 15.69 -8.04 -2.20
CA GLY A 241 16.87 -7.77 -1.38
C GLY A 241 16.83 -8.57 -0.09
N VAL A 242 17.99 -9.04 0.33
CA VAL A 242 18.15 -9.83 1.57
C VAL A 242 18.30 -8.93 2.80
N GLY A 243 18.72 -7.68 2.61
CA GLY A 243 18.87 -6.71 3.69
C GLY A 243 20.01 -7.07 4.65
N ILE A 244 19.75 -6.96 5.95
CA ILE A 244 20.77 -7.18 7.00
C ILE A 244 21.18 -8.66 7.03
N ARG A 245 20.20 -9.57 6.97
CA ARG A 245 20.37 -11.02 7.03
C ARG A 245 20.46 -11.62 5.63
N ASN A 246 20.95 -12.85 5.51
CA ASN A 246 20.97 -13.57 4.24
C ASN A 246 21.07 -15.08 4.48
N ALA A 247 19.93 -15.75 4.63
CA ALA A 247 19.86 -17.20 4.55
C ALA A 247 19.73 -17.69 3.10
N CYS A 248 19.50 -16.82 2.13
CA CYS A 248 19.34 -17.22 0.73
C CYS A 248 20.63 -17.79 0.14
N SER A 249 21.80 -17.34 0.61
CA SER A 249 23.08 -17.97 0.29
C SER A 249 23.13 -19.42 0.75
N ASN A 250 22.62 -19.71 1.95
CA ASN A 250 22.56 -21.06 2.50
C ASN A 250 21.42 -21.88 1.90
N GLN A 251 20.28 -21.28 1.56
CA GLN A 251 19.12 -21.99 1.04
C GLN A 251 19.29 -22.31 -0.45
N TRP A 252 19.61 -21.28 -1.23
CA TRP A 252 19.54 -21.26 -2.69
C TRP A 252 20.89 -20.97 -3.37
N ASN A 253 22.00 -20.97 -2.61
CA ASN A 253 23.35 -20.71 -3.13
C ASN A 253 23.48 -19.36 -3.84
N THR A 254 22.80 -18.33 -3.34
CA THR A 254 22.96 -16.95 -3.86
C THR A 254 24.30 -16.34 -3.46
N GLY A 255 24.66 -15.21 -4.08
CA GLY A 255 25.77 -14.37 -3.63
C GLY A 255 25.53 -13.73 -2.26
N THR A 256 26.53 -13.01 -1.76
CA THR A 256 26.50 -12.31 -0.46
C THR A 256 25.38 -11.28 -0.34
N ASP A 257 24.97 -10.70 -1.47
CA ASP A 257 23.93 -9.67 -1.55
C ASP A 257 22.58 -10.21 -2.09
N GLY A 258 22.45 -11.54 -2.24
CA GLY A 258 21.28 -12.18 -2.82
C GLY A 258 21.32 -12.24 -4.35
N TRP A 259 20.17 -12.03 -5.00
CA TRP A 259 20.02 -12.08 -6.47
C TRP A 259 20.22 -10.73 -7.17
N GLY A 260 20.43 -9.65 -6.42
CA GLY A 260 20.57 -8.30 -6.95
C GLY A 260 21.26 -7.40 -5.93
N GLN A 261 20.79 -6.17 -5.79
CA GLN A 261 21.29 -5.27 -4.75
C GLN A 261 20.89 -5.80 -3.36
N ARG A 262 21.80 -5.68 -2.38
CA ARG A 262 21.54 -6.14 -1.01
C ARG A 262 20.24 -5.60 -0.44
N TYR A 263 19.98 -4.32 -0.68
CA TYR A 263 18.73 -3.62 -0.38
C TYR A 263 18.06 -3.24 -1.70
N GLY A 264 16.81 -3.65 -1.90
CA GLY A 264 16.04 -3.39 -3.13
C GLY A 264 16.14 -4.48 -4.20
N GLY A 265 17.13 -5.38 -4.11
CA GLY A 265 17.17 -6.63 -4.86
C GLY A 265 17.34 -6.46 -6.37
N VAL A 266 16.64 -7.30 -7.14
CA VAL A 266 16.61 -7.22 -8.60
C VAL A 266 15.96 -5.92 -9.06
N SER A 267 16.39 -5.39 -10.21
CA SER A 267 15.92 -4.13 -10.78
C SER A 267 14.98 -4.28 -11.97
N SER A 268 14.79 -5.50 -12.50
CA SER A 268 13.89 -5.77 -13.62
C SER A 268 13.21 -7.15 -13.52
N ALA A 269 12.08 -7.30 -14.21
CA ALA A 269 11.36 -8.58 -14.29
C ALA A 269 12.22 -9.70 -14.90
N GLN A 270 13.09 -9.38 -15.86
CA GLN A 270 13.99 -10.35 -16.49
C GLN A 270 14.97 -10.97 -15.48
N GLN A 271 15.42 -10.21 -14.48
CA GLN A 271 16.30 -10.74 -13.43
C GLN A 271 15.59 -11.76 -12.52
N CYS A 272 14.27 -11.88 -12.58
CA CYS A 272 13.56 -12.96 -11.90
C CYS A 272 13.93 -14.35 -12.43
N ASP A 273 14.48 -14.46 -13.66
CA ASP A 273 14.95 -15.74 -14.21
C ASP A 273 16.13 -16.34 -13.43
N ALA A 274 16.91 -15.49 -12.74
CA ALA A 274 18.01 -15.89 -11.89
C ALA A 274 17.55 -16.46 -10.53
N LEU A 275 16.27 -16.29 -10.17
CA LEU A 275 15.71 -16.87 -8.95
C LEU A 275 15.36 -18.35 -9.16
N PRO A 276 15.40 -19.17 -8.09
CA PRO A 276 14.86 -20.53 -8.10
C PRO A 276 13.42 -20.54 -8.61
N GLU A 277 13.06 -21.55 -9.41
CA GLU A 277 11.72 -21.69 -9.99
C GLU A 277 10.58 -21.44 -8.98
N PRO A 278 10.62 -21.96 -7.74
CA PRO A 278 9.55 -21.73 -6.77
C PRO A 278 9.31 -20.26 -6.42
N LEU A 279 10.32 -19.40 -6.57
CA LEU A 279 10.30 -17.99 -6.17
C LEU A 279 10.04 -17.02 -7.32
N ARG A 280 10.05 -17.50 -8.57
CA ARG A 280 9.95 -16.63 -9.75
C ARG A 280 8.60 -15.91 -9.82
N ASN A 281 7.50 -16.58 -9.47
CA ASN A 281 6.18 -15.96 -9.50
C ASN A 281 6.04 -14.82 -8.49
N GLY A 282 6.56 -14.97 -7.27
CA GLY A 282 6.58 -13.88 -6.30
C GLY A 282 7.52 -12.74 -6.71
N CYS A 283 8.62 -13.04 -7.40
CA CYS A 283 9.46 -12.00 -7.99
C CYS A 283 8.75 -11.23 -9.11
N LEU A 284 8.11 -11.95 -10.04
CA LEU A 284 7.36 -11.34 -11.14
C LEU A 284 6.15 -10.54 -10.64
N PHE A 285 5.53 -10.94 -9.54
CA PHE A 285 4.48 -10.16 -8.87
C PHE A 285 4.93 -8.71 -8.59
N ARG A 286 6.20 -8.51 -8.18
CA ARG A 286 6.78 -7.19 -7.94
C ARG A 286 6.66 -6.27 -9.15
N PHE A 287 6.95 -6.79 -10.33
CA PHE A 287 6.99 -6.00 -11.56
C PHE A 287 5.64 -5.94 -12.27
N ASN A 288 4.80 -6.96 -12.09
CA ASN A 288 3.50 -7.07 -12.75
C ASN A 288 2.41 -6.35 -11.95
N TRP A 289 1.94 -6.95 -10.85
CA TRP A 289 0.82 -6.41 -10.08
C TRP A 289 1.22 -5.19 -9.28
N PHE A 290 2.39 -5.26 -8.63
CA PHE A 290 2.95 -4.19 -7.79
C PHE A 290 3.66 -3.10 -8.63
N ARG A 291 3.75 -3.30 -9.95
CA ARG A 291 4.23 -2.31 -10.95
C ARG A 291 5.58 -1.69 -10.62
N GLY A 292 6.47 -2.45 -9.97
CA GLY A 292 7.79 -2.01 -9.57
C GLY A 292 7.78 -0.87 -8.54
N ALA A 293 6.70 -0.69 -7.78
CA ALA A 293 6.60 0.39 -6.81
C ALA A 293 7.76 0.37 -5.81
N ASP A 294 8.43 1.51 -5.66
CA ASP A 294 9.55 1.67 -4.75
C ASP A 294 9.08 2.27 -3.44
N ASN A 295 8.90 1.40 -2.44
CA ASN A 295 8.54 1.77 -1.07
C ASN A 295 7.31 2.69 -0.99
N PRO A 296 6.16 2.32 -1.60
CA PRO A 296 4.96 3.14 -1.57
C PRO A 296 4.49 3.38 -0.14
N ASN A 297 4.02 4.60 0.11
CA ASN A 297 3.28 4.90 1.33
C ASN A 297 1.93 4.19 1.27
N MET A 298 1.37 3.94 2.44
CA MET A 298 0.06 3.32 2.56
C MET A 298 -0.66 3.85 3.79
N VAL A 299 -1.92 3.47 3.89
CA VAL A 299 -2.61 3.45 5.17
C VAL A 299 -3.15 2.06 5.40
N TYR A 300 -2.98 1.58 6.62
CA TYR A 300 -3.34 0.24 6.99
C TYR A 300 -4.44 0.20 8.03
N SER A 301 -5.28 -0.84 7.95
CA SER A 301 -6.27 -1.17 8.97
C SER A 301 -6.23 -2.67 9.26
N LYS A 302 -6.51 -3.05 10.52
CA LYS A 302 -6.59 -4.46 10.90
C LYS A 302 -7.82 -5.09 10.25
N VAL A 303 -7.67 -6.29 9.70
CA VAL A 303 -8.75 -7.06 9.06
C VAL A 303 -8.67 -8.52 9.48
N GLN A 304 -9.76 -9.27 9.29
CA GLN A 304 -9.71 -10.73 9.42
C GLN A 304 -8.77 -11.32 8.38
N CYS A 305 -7.99 -12.32 8.78
CA CYS A 305 -7.09 -12.99 7.87
C CYS A 305 -7.84 -13.84 6.83
N PRO A 306 -7.59 -13.62 5.52
CA PRO A 306 -8.06 -14.53 4.48
C PRO A 306 -7.56 -15.96 4.71
N LYS A 307 -8.40 -16.94 4.38
CA LYS A 307 -8.08 -18.37 4.56
C LYS A 307 -6.81 -18.76 3.82
N GLU A 308 -6.54 -18.16 2.66
CA GLU A 308 -5.37 -18.42 1.84
C GLU A 308 -4.06 -18.07 2.55
N LEU A 309 -4.06 -17.00 3.36
CA LEU A 309 -2.90 -16.60 4.16
C LEU A 309 -2.72 -17.53 5.36
N ILE A 310 -3.81 -17.85 6.06
CA ILE A 310 -3.83 -18.79 7.18
C ILE A 310 -3.37 -20.18 6.74
N ASP A 311 -3.88 -20.68 5.63
CA ASP A 311 -3.55 -22.01 5.12
C ASP A 311 -2.08 -22.10 4.71
N ALA A 312 -1.48 -21.01 4.23
CA ALA A 312 -0.07 -20.96 3.87
C ALA A 312 0.84 -20.85 5.11
N SER A 313 0.52 -19.97 6.07
CA SER A 313 1.34 -19.76 7.26
C SER A 313 1.09 -20.79 8.36
N GLY A 314 -0.08 -21.42 8.41
CA GLY A 314 -0.52 -22.25 9.54
C GLY A 314 -0.85 -21.47 10.82
N CYS A 315 -0.81 -20.13 10.79
CA CYS A 315 -1.02 -19.30 11.96
C CYS A 315 -2.30 -18.47 11.84
N LYS A 316 -3.14 -18.50 12.87
CA LYS A 316 -4.39 -17.73 12.96
C LYS A 316 -4.54 -17.19 14.38
N ARG A 317 -4.88 -15.90 14.57
CA ARG A 317 -5.16 -15.37 15.92
C ARG A 317 -6.58 -15.70 16.36
N ASN A 318 -6.79 -15.78 17.67
CA ASN A 318 -8.13 -15.87 18.25
C ASN A 318 -8.93 -14.60 17.93
N GLY A 319 -10.10 -14.74 17.30
CA GLY A 319 -10.94 -13.63 16.84
C GLY A 319 -10.82 -13.30 15.34
N ASP A 320 -9.89 -13.94 14.63
CA ASP A 320 -9.94 -14.08 13.17
C ASP A 320 -10.90 -15.21 12.75
#